data_AF-A0A5Q2MKU9-F1
#
_entry.id   AF-A0A5Q2MKU9-F1
#
_cell.length_a   1.000
_cell.length_b   1.000
_cell.length_c   1.000
_cell.angle_alpha   90.00
_cell.angle_beta   90.00
_cell.angle_gamma   90.00
#
_symmetry.space_group_name_H-M   'P 1'
#
loop_
_entity.id
_entity.type
_entity.pdbx_description
1 polymer ?
#
loop_
_entity_poly.entity_id
_entity_poly.type
_entity_poly.pdbx_seq_one_letter_code
_entity_poly.pdbx_strand_id
1 'polypeptide(L)'
;MSTEVVILVATAVLAAVAICAALIAVRAVRRITRAETALPAPEPAVTRPAEIVLHEPEAPAAVVSDELVPRVVEGRLVVPPSEQQVVQAALGRPGVRLSVYAHGFAHALRAESRDRIAAMMRREFRRRRRERLQAGRRAVRSARPSSPSDEWLGS
;
A
#
# COMPACT_ATOMS: atom_id res chain seq x y z
N MET A 1 29.91 20.42 -1.34
CA MET A 1 28.43 20.52 -1.41
C MET A 1 28.06 21.98 -1.29
N SER A 2 27.20 22.51 -2.17
CA SER A 2 26.79 23.93 -2.14
C SER A 2 26.00 24.23 -0.88
N THR A 3 26.18 25.43 -0.33
CA THR A 3 25.49 25.93 0.88
C THR A 3 23.97 25.87 0.75
N GLU A 4 23.44 26.09 -0.45
CA GLU A 4 22.02 25.93 -0.78
C GLU A 4 21.53 24.50 -0.54
N VAL A 5 22.32 23.48 -0.89
CA VAL A 5 21.98 22.08 -0.63
C VAL A 5 21.97 21.80 0.87
N VAL A 6 22.91 22.38 1.62
CA VAL A 6 22.96 22.23 3.09
C VAL A 6 21.73 22.87 3.74
N ILE A 7 21.34 24.08 3.33
CA ILE A 7 20.15 24.77 3.84
C ILE A 7 18.87 24.02 3.48
N LEU A 8 18.77 23.51 2.25
CA LEU A 8 17.61 22.73 1.80
C LEU A 8 17.48 21.43 2.58
N VAL A 9 18.59 20.71 2.81
CA VAL A 9 18.58 19.49 3.62
C VAL A 9 18.21 19.81 5.08
N ALA A 10 18.79 20.86 5.67
CA ALA A 10 18.49 21.24 7.05
C ALA A 10 17.02 21.61 7.24
N THR A 11 16.46 22.42 6.34
CA THR A 11 15.04 22.81 6.39
C THR A 11 14.11 21.62 6.14
N ALA A 12 14.45 20.72 5.21
CA ALA A 12 13.69 19.50 4.96
C ALA A 12 13.66 18.57 6.19
N VAL A 13 14.80 18.40 6.87
CA VAL A 13 14.87 17.61 8.12
C VAL A 13 14.02 18.25 9.21
N LEU A 14 14.12 19.58 9.39
CA LEU A 14 13.37 20.29 10.42
C LEU A 14 11.84 20.21 10.16
N ALA A 15 11.42 20.35 8.90
CA ALA A 15 10.03 20.17 8.50
C ALA A 15 9.55 18.73 8.75
N ALA A 16 10.35 17.72 8.43
CA ALA A 16 9.99 16.32 8.68
C ALA A 16 9.82 16.05 10.19
N VAL A 17 10.69 16.59 11.03
CA VAL A 17 10.58 16.49 12.50
C VAL A 17 9.30 17.16 13.00
N ALA A 18 9.00 18.37 12.53
CA ALA A 18 7.78 19.09 12.91
C ALA A 18 6.51 18.32 12.52
N ILE A 19 6.46 17.77 11.29
CA ILE A 19 5.34 16.96 10.81
C ILE A 19 5.18 15.70 11.67
N CYS A 20 6.28 14.99 11.98
CA CYS A 20 6.25 13.80 12.84
C CYS A 20 5.70 14.13 14.24
N ALA A 21 6.17 15.21 14.86
CA ALA A 21 5.68 15.66 16.15
C ALA A 21 4.18 15.97 16.13
N ALA A 22 3.72 16.70 15.09
CA ALA A 22 2.30 17.00 14.91
C ALA A 22 1.45 15.73 14.75
N LEU A 23 1.90 14.76 13.96
CA LEU A 23 1.21 13.48 13.78
C LEU A 23 1.11 12.68 15.08
N ILE A 24 2.17 12.67 15.89
CA ILE A 24 2.18 12.01 17.19
C ILE A 24 1.17 12.68 18.13
N ALA A 25 1.18 14.00 18.22
CA ALA A 25 0.23 14.76 19.03
C ALA A 25 -1.22 14.49 18.61
N VAL A 26 -1.52 14.58 17.31
CA VAL A 26 -2.87 14.29 16.78
C VAL A 26 -3.28 12.84 17.06
N ARG A 27 -2.36 11.88 16.94
CA ARG A 27 -2.66 10.48 17.26
C ARG A 27 -2.91 10.26 18.75
N ALA A 28 -2.16 10.93 19.62
CA ALA A 28 -2.37 10.87 21.06
C ALA A 28 -3.75 11.40 21.42
N VAL A 29 -4.12 12.57 20.89
CA VAL A 29 -5.46 13.16 21.07
C VAL A 29 -6.54 12.21 20.54
N ARG A 30 -6.42 11.71 19.31
CA ARG A 30 -7.40 10.77 18.73
C ARG A 30 -7.54 9.47 19.52
N ARG A 31 -6.49 8.99 20.20
CA ARG A 31 -6.56 7.80 21.06
C ARG A 31 -7.40 8.08 22.30
N ILE A 32 -7.21 9.25 22.92
CA ILE A 32 -7.98 9.66 24.09
C ILE A 32 -9.45 9.81 23.73
N THR A 33 -9.76 10.51 22.63
CA THR A 33 -11.16 10.71 22.19
C THR A 33 -11.84 9.38 21.84
N ARG A 34 -11.13 8.43 21.24
CA ARG A 34 -11.67 7.10 20.94
C ARG A 34 -11.88 6.25 22.18
N ALA A 35 -11.01 6.36 23.18
CA ALA A 35 -11.18 5.67 24.46
C ALA A 35 -12.41 6.21 25.22
N GLU A 36 -12.66 7.52 25.12
CA GLU A 36 -13.81 8.17 25.76
C GLU A 36 -15.14 7.90 25.03
N THR A 37 -15.11 7.74 23.70
CA THR A 37 -16.30 7.41 22.89
C THR A 37 -16.68 5.91 22.97
N ALA A 38 -15.76 5.05 23.41
CA ALA A 38 -16.01 3.62 23.54
C ALA A 38 -16.76 3.30 24.85
N LEU A 39 -18.07 3.56 24.89
CA LEU A 39 -18.97 2.89 25.85
C LEU A 39 -18.98 1.36 25.57
N PRO A 40 -19.16 0.51 26.60
CA PRO A 40 -19.11 -0.93 26.44
C PRO A 40 -20.38 -1.42 25.73
N ALA A 41 -20.27 -1.72 24.43
CA ALA A 41 -21.28 -2.46 23.70
C ALA A 41 -20.95 -3.96 23.72
N PRO A 42 -21.95 -4.85 23.90
CA PRO A 42 -21.74 -6.26 24.19
C PRO A 42 -21.32 -7.07 22.95
N GLU A 43 -20.50 -8.08 23.22
CA GLU A 43 -20.02 -9.25 22.45
C GLU A 43 -20.11 -9.31 20.90
N PRO A 44 -19.05 -9.82 20.25
CA PRO A 44 -18.90 -9.78 18.79
C PRO A 44 -19.79 -10.80 18.07
N ALA A 45 -20.64 -10.29 17.17
CA ALA A 45 -21.31 -11.10 16.15
C ALA A 45 -20.29 -11.67 15.15
N VAL A 46 -20.25 -13.00 15.08
CA VAL A 46 -19.51 -13.83 14.13
C VAL A 46 -19.74 -13.35 12.69
N THR A 47 -18.72 -12.79 12.06
CA THR A 47 -18.73 -12.50 10.61
C THR A 47 -17.75 -13.47 9.93
N ARG A 48 -18.29 -14.47 9.22
CA ARG A 48 -17.49 -15.39 8.38
C ARG A 48 -16.87 -14.59 7.21
N PRO A 49 -15.55 -14.68 6.93
CA PRO A 49 -14.99 -14.10 5.73
C PRO A 49 -14.98 -15.10 4.57
N ALA A 50 -15.26 -14.55 3.40
CA ALA A 50 -15.29 -15.21 2.10
C ALA A 50 -13.95 -15.88 1.73
N GLU A 51 -14.09 -16.98 1.01
CA GLU A 51 -13.05 -17.75 0.34
C GLU A 51 -12.25 -16.85 -0.62
N ILE A 52 -10.96 -16.63 -0.30
CA ILE A 52 -9.98 -16.03 -1.22
C ILE A 52 -8.97 -17.13 -1.53
N VAL A 53 -9.13 -17.76 -2.68
CA VAL A 53 -8.14 -18.65 -3.28
C VAL A 53 -6.96 -17.80 -3.75
N LEU A 54 -5.78 -17.96 -3.14
CA LEU A 54 -4.53 -17.40 -3.64
C LEU A 54 -3.53 -18.54 -3.91
N HIS A 55 -3.06 -18.61 -5.15
CA HIS A 55 -2.08 -19.58 -5.65
C HIS A 55 -0.76 -19.53 -4.88
N GLU A 56 -0.28 -20.72 -4.54
CA GLU A 56 0.94 -21.05 -3.82
C GLU A 56 2.17 -21.04 -4.76
N PRO A 57 3.28 -20.39 -4.38
CA PRO A 57 4.60 -20.72 -4.90
C PRO A 57 5.44 -21.45 -3.83
N GLU A 58 5.58 -22.75 -4.04
CA GLU A 58 6.67 -23.67 -3.68
C GLU A 58 7.80 -23.17 -2.73
N ALA A 59 7.68 -23.58 -1.45
CA ALA A 59 8.67 -24.01 -0.43
C ALA A 59 10.07 -23.35 -0.29
N PRO A 60 10.59 -23.27 0.96
CA PRO A 60 11.34 -24.41 1.47
C PRO A 60 10.83 -24.88 2.85
N ALA A 61 11.00 -26.18 3.10
CA ALA A 61 10.53 -26.91 4.29
C ALA A 61 10.72 -26.13 5.60
N ALA A 62 9.61 -25.68 6.17
CA ALA A 62 9.58 -25.21 7.54
C ALA A 62 9.83 -26.42 8.45
N VAL A 63 10.88 -26.33 9.26
CA VAL A 63 11.08 -27.23 10.41
C VAL A 63 9.82 -27.11 11.26
N VAL A 64 8.93 -28.10 11.18
CA VAL A 64 7.75 -28.19 12.04
C VAL A 64 8.30 -28.48 13.43
N SER A 65 8.48 -27.42 14.23
CA SER A 65 8.83 -27.54 15.63
C SER A 65 7.73 -28.35 16.32
N ASP A 66 8.11 -29.44 16.99
CA ASP A 66 7.26 -30.40 17.72
C ASP A 66 6.45 -29.77 18.90
N GLU A 67 6.40 -28.44 18.98
CA GLU A 67 5.80 -27.64 20.04
C GLU A 67 4.33 -27.26 19.79
N LEU A 68 3.77 -27.55 18.61
CA LEU A 68 2.37 -27.24 18.28
C LEU A 68 1.39 -28.39 18.56
N VAL A 69 1.77 -29.39 19.36
CA VAL A 69 0.83 -30.42 19.79
C VAL A 69 -0.03 -29.85 20.93
N PRO A 70 -1.38 -29.92 20.85
CA PRO A 70 -2.25 -29.46 21.92
C PRO A 70 -1.96 -30.24 23.21
N ARG A 71 -1.60 -29.52 24.29
CA ARG A 71 -1.25 -30.12 25.59
C ARG A 71 -2.31 -29.77 26.62
N VAL A 72 -2.70 -30.77 27.41
CA VAL A 72 -3.57 -30.56 28.57
C VAL A 72 -2.67 -30.28 29.77
N VAL A 73 -2.74 -29.07 30.30
CA VAL A 73 -2.02 -28.66 31.51
C VAL A 73 -3.08 -28.33 32.57
N GLU A 74 -3.00 -28.96 33.74
CA GLU A 74 -3.90 -28.69 34.88
C GLU A 74 -5.41 -28.83 34.54
N GLY A 75 -5.77 -29.83 33.72
CA GLY A 75 -7.16 -30.07 33.32
C GLY A 75 -7.74 -29.05 32.32
N ARG A 76 -6.91 -28.17 31.76
CA ARG A 76 -7.27 -27.22 30.70
C ARG A 76 -6.54 -27.57 29.41
N LEU A 77 -7.27 -27.64 28.31
CA LEU A 77 -6.71 -27.88 26.97
C LEU A 77 -6.11 -26.59 26.43
N VAL A 78 -4.78 -26.53 26.34
CA VAL A 78 -4.09 -25.40 25.71
C VAL A 78 -3.89 -25.74 24.24
N VAL A 79 -4.71 -25.10 23.39
CA VAL A 79 -4.60 -25.21 21.93
C VAL A 79 -3.65 -24.10 21.44
N PRO A 80 -2.62 -24.41 20.63
CA PRO A 80 -1.78 -23.38 20.06
C PRO A 80 -2.61 -22.45 19.16
N PRO A 81 -2.35 -21.13 19.20
CA PRO A 81 -3.08 -20.18 18.39
C PRO A 81 -2.84 -20.44 16.91
N SER A 82 -3.87 -20.22 16.09
CA SER A 82 -3.72 -20.34 14.64
C SER A 82 -2.79 -19.26 14.08
N GLU A 83 -2.15 -19.51 12.93
CA GLU A 83 -1.28 -18.52 12.28
C GLU A 83 -1.98 -17.17 12.09
N GLN A 84 -3.26 -17.20 11.72
CA GLN A 84 -4.08 -15.99 11.59
C GLN A 84 -4.23 -15.22 12.90
N GLN A 85 -4.39 -15.91 14.04
CA GLN A 85 -4.47 -15.28 15.36
C GLN A 85 -3.14 -14.66 15.77
N VAL A 86 -2.03 -15.34 15.49
CA VAL A 86 -0.68 -14.81 15.75
C VAL A 86 -0.43 -13.57 14.90
N VAL A 87 -0.76 -13.62 13.61
CA VAL A 87 -0.61 -12.48 12.70
C VAL A 87 -1.48 -11.29 13.12
N GLN A 88 -2.75 -11.52 13.49
CA GLN A 88 -3.62 -10.45 13.97
C GLN A 88 -3.11 -9.84 15.29
N ALA A 89 -2.63 -10.66 16.22
CA ALA A 89 -2.05 -10.18 17.47
C ALA A 89 -0.74 -9.40 17.24
N ALA A 90 0.11 -9.88 16.33
CA ALA A 90 1.36 -9.24 15.97
C ALA A 90 1.13 -7.91 15.23
N LEU A 91 0.25 -7.89 14.24
CA LEU A 91 -0.12 -6.69 13.49
C LEU A 91 -0.97 -5.70 14.30
N GLY A 92 -1.58 -6.14 15.41
CA GLY A 92 -2.23 -5.24 16.38
C GLY A 92 -1.23 -4.31 17.06
N ARG A 93 0.05 -4.71 17.16
CA ARG A 93 1.11 -3.89 17.78
C ARG A 93 1.57 -2.80 16.80
N PRO A 94 1.48 -1.51 17.18
CA PRO A 94 1.85 -0.42 16.29
C PRO A 94 3.34 -0.44 15.87
N GLY A 95 4.22 -0.93 16.76
CA GLY A 95 5.65 -1.07 16.44
C GLY A 95 5.92 -2.06 15.31
N VAL A 96 5.23 -3.21 15.30
CA VAL A 96 5.36 -4.24 14.26
C VAL A 96 4.85 -3.71 12.91
N ARG A 97 3.74 -2.97 12.91
CA ARG A 97 3.26 -2.33 11.68
C ARG A 97 4.29 -1.33 11.13
N LEU A 98 4.87 -0.51 12.00
CA LEU A 98 5.89 0.46 11.59
C LEU A 98 7.15 -0.23 11.05
N SER A 99 7.61 -1.32 11.65
CA SER A 99 8.78 -2.06 11.14
C SER A 99 8.50 -2.68 9.77
N VAL A 100 7.30 -3.24 9.56
CA VAL A 100 6.89 -3.77 8.24
C VAL A 100 6.87 -2.66 7.19
N TYR A 101 6.26 -1.51 7.50
CA TYR A 101 6.27 -0.37 6.58
C TYR A 101 7.68 0.15 6.30
N ALA A 102 8.49 0.35 7.35
CA ALA A 102 9.86 0.82 7.21
C ALA A 102 10.71 -0.13 6.36
N HIS A 103 10.57 -1.44 6.57
CA HIS A 103 11.24 -2.46 5.76
C HIS A 103 10.76 -2.43 4.31
N GLY A 104 9.45 -2.31 4.08
CA GLY A 104 8.88 -2.15 2.73
C GLY A 104 9.40 -0.89 2.02
N PHE A 105 9.48 0.25 2.72
CA PHE A 105 10.06 1.48 2.17
C PHE A 105 11.54 1.33 1.85
N ALA A 106 12.33 0.74 2.76
CA ALA A 106 13.75 0.48 2.52
C ALA A 106 13.95 -0.42 1.30
N HIS A 107 13.12 -1.46 1.15
CA HIS A 107 13.15 -2.34 -0.01
C HIS A 107 12.74 -1.60 -1.30
N ALA A 108 11.69 -0.79 -1.25
CA ALA A 108 11.23 -0.01 -2.41
C ALA A 108 12.24 1.06 -2.86
N LEU A 109 13.00 1.63 -1.93
CA LEU A 109 14.05 2.62 -2.19
C LEU A 109 15.38 2.00 -2.66
N ARG A 110 15.49 0.67 -2.71
CA ARG A 110 16.67 -0.01 -3.26
C ARG A 110 16.88 0.40 -4.72
N ALA A 111 18.14 0.48 -5.16
CA ALA A 111 18.48 0.97 -6.50
C ALA A 111 17.79 0.14 -7.60
N GLU A 112 17.76 -1.17 -7.44
CA GLU A 112 17.18 -2.12 -8.39
C GLU A 112 15.66 -1.96 -8.57
N SER A 113 14.91 -1.76 -7.48
CA SER A 113 13.47 -1.50 -7.55
C SER A 113 13.19 -0.13 -8.16
N ARG A 114 14.00 0.89 -7.86
CA ARG A 114 13.88 2.23 -8.46
C ARG A 114 14.06 2.17 -9.97
N ASP A 115 15.05 1.45 -10.46
CA ASP A 115 15.31 1.32 -11.90
C ASP A 115 14.19 0.57 -12.61
N ARG A 116 13.67 -0.50 -12.01
CA ARG A 116 12.53 -1.26 -12.55
C ARG A 116 11.26 -0.40 -12.62
N ILE A 117 10.93 0.31 -11.54
CA ILE A 117 9.77 1.21 -11.50
C ILE A 117 9.95 2.34 -12.51
N ALA A 118 11.13 2.96 -12.57
CA ALA A 118 11.43 4.02 -13.53
C ALA A 118 11.37 3.51 -14.98
N ALA A 119 11.79 2.28 -15.24
CA ALA A 119 11.67 1.65 -16.56
C ALA A 119 10.20 1.41 -16.93
N MET A 120 9.38 0.90 -16.01
CA MET A 120 7.93 0.74 -16.23
C MET A 120 7.25 2.08 -16.48
N MET A 121 7.53 3.09 -15.66
CA MET A 121 6.98 4.44 -15.82
C MET A 121 7.41 5.09 -17.14
N ARG A 122 8.66 4.91 -17.58
CA ARG A 122 9.13 5.39 -18.88
C ARG A 122 8.39 4.74 -20.04
N ARG A 123 8.11 3.43 -19.96
CA ARG A 123 7.31 2.71 -20.97
C ARG A 123 5.89 3.25 -21.02
N GLU A 124 5.24 3.41 -19.87
CA GLU A 124 3.88 3.92 -19.77
C GLU A 124 3.77 5.37 -20.26
N PHE A 125 4.74 6.23 -19.93
CA PHE A 125 4.80 7.60 -20.44
C PHE A 125 4.91 7.64 -21.96
N ARG A 126 5.80 6.82 -22.55
CA ARG A 126 5.93 6.72 -24.02
C ARG A 126 4.65 6.21 -24.65
N ARG A 127 3.97 5.24 -24.04
CA ARG A 127 2.67 4.72 -24.48
C ARG A 127 1.62 5.83 -24.51
N ARG A 128 1.41 6.53 -23.39
CA ARG A 128 0.45 7.65 -23.29
C ARG A 128 0.78 8.78 -24.25
N ARG A 129 2.07 9.08 -24.46
CA ARG A 129 2.49 10.08 -25.45
C ARG A 129 2.07 9.69 -26.87
N ARG A 130 2.24 8.42 -27.25
CA ARG A 130 1.79 7.91 -28.56
C ARG A 130 0.27 7.95 -28.68
N GLU A 131 -0.46 7.56 -27.63
CA GLU A 131 -1.92 7.61 -27.60
C GLU A 131 -2.44 9.04 -27.79
N ARG A 132 -1.84 10.04 -27.13
CA ARG A 132 -2.17 11.46 -27.33
C ARG A 132 -1.90 11.94 -28.75
N LEU A 133 -0.77 11.55 -29.34
CA LEU A 133 -0.44 11.91 -30.73
C LEU A 133 -1.41 11.26 -31.72
N GLN A 134 -1.80 10.00 -31.48
CA GLN A 134 -2.78 9.30 -32.30
C GLN A 134 -4.17 9.92 -32.14
N ALA A 135 -4.58 10.27 -30.92
CA ALA A 135 -5.83 10.97 -30.65
C ALA A 135 -5.88 12.33 -31.36
N GLY A 136 -4.80 13.12 -31.31
CA GLY A 136 -4.68 14.37 -32.06
C GLY A 136 -4.78 14.16 -33.58
N ARG A 137 -4.10 13.14 -34.13
CA ARG A 137 -4.21 12.79 -35.55
C ARG A 137 -5.59 12.29 -35.95
N ARG A 138 -6.35 11.66 -35.04
CA ARG A 138 -7.75 11.27 -35.28
C ARG A 138 -8.65 12.50 -35.25
N ALA A 139 -8.48 13.38 -34.26
CA ALA A 139 -9.23 14.63 -34.13
C ALA A 139 -9.04 15.55 -35.34
N VAL A 140 -7.81 15.70 -35.86
CA VAL A 140 -7.54 16.50 -37.07
C VAL A 140 -8.20 15.90 -38.31
N ARG A 141 -8.23 14.56 -38.41
CA ARG A 141 -8.91 13.88 -39.53
C ARG A 141 -10.42 14.00 -39.45
N SER A 142 -11.01 13.91 -38.25
CA SER A 142 -12.45 14.10 -38.05
C SER A 142 -12.89 15.56 -38.12
N ALA A 143 -11.99 16.52 -37.87
CA ALA A 143 -12.25 17.95 -37.97
C ALA A 143 -11.99 18.51 -39.39
N ARG A 144 -11.60 17.67 -40.36
CA ARG A 144 -11.47 18.09 -41.75
C ARG A 144 -12.90 18.21 -42.31
N PRO A 145 -13.37 19.42 -42.67
CA PRO A 145 -14.69 19.56 -43.29
C PRO A 145 -14.69 18.79 -44.62
N SER A 146 -15.74 18.01 -44.88
CA SER A 146 -16.01 17.49 -46.21
C SER A 146 -16.08 18.65 -47.17
N SER A 147 -15.41 18.52 -48.33
CA SER A 147 -15.48 19.53 -49.37
C SER A 147 -16.95 19.69 -49.78
N PRO A 148 -17.48 20.91 -49.95
CA PRO A 148 -18.88 21.12 -50.34
C PRO A 148 -19.23 20.42 -51.67
N SER A 149 -18.24 20.05 -52.48
CA SER A 149 -18.41 19.23 -53.69
C SER A 149 -18.97 17.82 -53.45
N ASP A 150 -18.81 17.24 -52.26
CA ASP A 150 -19.37 15.91 -51.93
C ASP A 150 -20.86 15.96 -51.54
N GLU A 151 -21.37 17.14 -51.15
CA GLU A 151 -22.77 17.34 -50.76
C GLU A 151 -23.70 17.47 -51.97
N TRP A 152 -23.18 17.96 -53.11
CA TRP A 152 -23.92 18.12 -54.36
C TRP A 152 -24.00 16.85 -55.24
N LEU A 153 -23.19 15.82 -54.97
CA LEU A 153 -23.17 14.56 -55.72
C LEU A 153 -24.01 13.43 -55.08
N GLY A 154 -24.66 13.72 -53.94
CA GLY A 154 -25.37 12.72 -53.13
C GLY A 154 -26.88 12.90 -52.98
N SER A 155 -27.51 13.80 -53.74
CA SER A 155 -28.98 13.96 -53.79
C SER A 155 -29.59 13.30 -55.02
#